data_AF-Q9BJD2-F1
#
_entry.id   AF-Q9BJD2-F1
#
_cell.length_a   1.000
_cell.length_b   1.000
_cell.length_c   1.000
_cell.angle_alpha   90.00
_cell.angle_beta   90.00
_cell.angle_gamma   90.00
#
_symmetry.space_group_name_H-M   'P 1'
#
loop_
_entity.id
_entity.type
_entity.pdbx_description
1 polymer ?
#
loop_
_entity_poly.entity_id
_entity_poly.type
_entity_poly.pdbx_seq_one_letter_code
_entity_poly.pdbx_strand_id
1 'polypeptide(L)'
;VALFSAGQAVAEKLREGILNRRLEEGGTLTMSEPQFDNGVATCSLSAAAATSDVQSAAAALTLSKDMLSVELQCSGAKNIAVPKDLTNVCKPKDAATTTKHRTAEKCKFGKSAQSPEGDEIALHTLLGAGERVKWIQKTQAKTGDDGQTWSLTLSEEDLPLKDTPFFVGCQSEGSVAKSASNDSCKVPVH
;
A
#
# COMPACT_ATOMS: atom_id res chain seq x y z
N VAL A 1 80.07 4.42 -31.74
CA VAL A 1 78.96 4.89 -32.61
C VAL A 1 77.70 4.87 -31.78
N ALA A 2 77.14 6.06 -31.50
CA ALA A 2 75.92 6.23 -30.71
C ALA A 2 74.69 5.99 -31.60
N LEU A 3 73.70 5.27 -31.10
CA LEU A 3 72.39 5.12 -31.74
C LEU A 3 71.32 5.61 -30.77
N PHE A 4 70.84 6.83 -31.04
CA PHE A 4 69.59 7.35 -30.51
C PHE A 4 68.43 6.74 -31.32
N SER A 5 67.38 6.27 -30.65
CA SER A 5 66.11 5.96 -31.31
C SER A 5 64.95 6.41 -30.43
N ALA A 6 64.14 7.30 -31.00
CA ALA A 6 62.95 7.89 -30.41
C ALA A 6 61.67 7.17 -30.89
N GLY A 7 60.58 7.30 -30.11
CA GLY A 7 59.19 6.98 -30.49
C GLY A 7 58.71 5.60 -30.01
N GLN A 8 57.48 5.37 -29.53
CA GLN A 8 56.26 6.17 -29.47
C GLN A 8 55.45 5.75 -28.23
N ALA A 9 54.75 6.69 -27.61
CA ALA A 9 53.70 6.40 -26.64
C ALA A 9 52.50 5.79 -27.39
N VAL A 10 52.09 4.58 -27.00
CA VAL A 10 50.76 4.04 -27.32
C VAL A 10 50.04 3.92 -25.98
N ALA A 11 49.18 4.89 -25.69
CA ALA A 11 48.15 4.72 -24.68
C ALA A 11 47.18 3.66 -25.22
N GLU A 12 47.33 2.43 -24.74
CA GLU A 12 46.29 1.41 -24.84
C GLU A 12 45.00 2.01 -24.28
N LYS A 13 44.08 2.35 -25.19
CA LYS A 13 42.73 2.78 -24.85
C LYS A 13 42.05 1.56 -24.26
N LEU A 14 42.13 1.40 -22.95
CA LEU A 14 41.45 0.33 -22.23
C LEU A 14 39.96 0.56 -22.44
N ARG A 15 39.44 -0.20 -23.40
CA ARG A 15 38.05 -0.21 -23.83
C ARG A 15 37.28 -0.77 -22.64
N GLU A 16 36.81 0.13 -21.79
CA GLU A 16 35.83 -0.18 -20.75
C GLU A 16 34.64 -0.81 -21.49
N GLY A 17 34.63 -2.14 -21.49
CA GLY A 17 33.46 -2.91 -21.86
C GLY A 17 32.41 -2.53 -20.85
N ILE A 18 31.51 -1.63 -21.23
CA ILE A 18 30.23 -1.45 -20.57
C ILE A 18 29.53 -2.79 -20.71
N LEU A 19 29.77 -3.65 -19.72
CA LEU A 19 28.94 -4.80 -19.42
C LEU A 19 27.57 -4.20 -19.13
N ASN A 20 26.79 -4.09 -20.20
CA ASN A 20 25.35 -3.95 -20.14
C ASN A 20 24.85 -5.16 -19.37
N ARG A 21 24.88 -5.08 -18.04
CA ARG A 21 24.15 -5.96 -17.15
C ARG A 21 22.70 -5.74 -17.52
N ARG A 22 22.18 -6.59 -18.42
CA ARG A 22 20.75 -6.91 -18.42
C ARG A 22 20.45 -7.36 -17.00
N LEU A 23 19.95 -6.43 -16.20
CA LEU A 23 19.13 -6.76 -15.06
C LEU A 23 17.92 -7.45 -15.68
N GLU A 24 17.94 -8.79 -15.67
CA GLU A 24 16.73 -9.59 -15.74
C GLU A 24 15.73 -8.92 -14.78
N GLU A 25 14.58 -8.48 -15.30
CA GLU A 25 13.45 -7.91 -14.57
C GLU A 25 12.81 -8.99 -13.67
N GLY A 26 13.56 -9.44 -12.67
CA GLY A 26 13.14 -10.35 -11.62
C GLY A 26 13.22 -9.66 -10.26
N GLY A 27 12.97 -8.35 -10.20
CA GLY A 27 12.92 -7.60 -8.95
C GLY A 27 11.82 -8.14 -8.04
N THR A 28 12.14 -8.41 -6.79
CA THR A 28 11.13 -8.78 -5.79
C THR A 28 10.26 -7.55 -5.53
N LEU A 29 8.96 -7.62 -5.86
CA LEU A 29 8.04 -6.54 -5.54
C LEU A 29 7.93 -6.37 -4.02
N THR A 30 7.87 -5.14 -3.54
CA THR A 30 7.68 -4.81 -2.14
C THR A 30 6.59 -3.77 -2.00
N MET A 31 5.78 -3.91 -0.95
CA MET A 31 4.76 -2.93 -0.59
C MET A 31 5.38 -1.87 0.33
N SER A 32 5.11 -0.60 0.05
CA SER A 32 5.50 0.51 0.93
C SER A 32 4.65 0.55 2.20
N GLU A 33 5.16 1.22 3.22
CA GLU A 33 4.32 1.74 4.31
C GLU A 33 3.34 2.79 3.78
N PRO A 34 2.20 3.00 4.46
CA PRO A 34 1.22 4.00 4.03
C PRO A 34 1.81 5.41 4.11
N GLN A 35 1.67 6.15 3.02
CA GLN A 35 2.01 7.55 2.94
C GLN A 35 0.73 8.36 3.07
N PHE A 36 0.60 9.18 4.11
CA PHE A 36 -0.56 10.03 4.30
C PHE A 36 -0.27 11.46 3.83
N ASP A 37 -1.13 11.98 2.98
CA ASP A 37 -1.13 13.37 2.54
C ASP A 37 -2.56 13.85 2.32
N ASN A 38 -2.95 14.93 2.99
CA ASN A 38 -4.24 15.62 2.82
C ASN A 38 -5.47 14.69 2.69
N GLY A 39 -5.64 13.73 3.62
CA GLY A 39 -6.78 12.81 3.62
C GLY A 39 -6.66 11.63 2.64
N VAL A 40 -5.51 11.48 1.99
CA VAL A 40 -5.18 10.36 1.09
C VAL A 40 -4.15 9.47 1.75
N ALA A 41 -4.37 8.16 1.77
CA ALA A 41 -3.39 7.16 2.15
C ALA A 41 -2.94 6.37 0.92
N THR A 42 -1.66 6.41 0.60
CA THR A 42 -1.08 5.73 -0.57
C THR A 42 -0.17 4.58 -0.15
N CYS A 43 -0.43 3.40 -0.69
CA CYS A 43 0.39 2.21 -0.58
C CYS A 43 0.88 1.81 -1.97
N SER A 44 2.19 1.77 -2.19
CA SER A 44 2.78 1.52 -3.50
C SER A 44 3.47 0.15 -3.58
N LEU A 45 3.16 -0.61 -4.61
CA LEU A 45 3.81 -1.88 -4.93
C LEU A 45 4.85 -1.67 -6.04
N SER A 46 6.14 -1.85 -5.74
CA SER A 46 7.21 -1.62 -6.72
C SER A 46 8.39 -2.60 -6.56
N ALA A 47 9.16 -2.77 -7.65
CA ALA A 47 10.29 -3.71 -7.72
C ALA A 47 11.61 -3.18 -7.11
N ALA A 48 11.68 -1.87 -6.84
CA ALA A 48 12.76 -1.26 -6.10
C ALA A 48 12.33 -1.11 -4.64
N ALA A 49 13.23 -1.31 -3.69
CA ALA A 49 13.00 -0.87 -2.32
C ALA A 49 12.75 0.64 -2.38
N ALA A 50 11.50 1.06 -2.27
CA ALA A 50 11.14 2.46 -2.30
C ALA A 50 11.77 3.11 -1.06
N THR A 51 12.91 3.77 -1.24
CA THR A 51 13.43 4.75 -0.29
C THR A 51 12.58 6.00 -0.42
N SER A 52 11.31 5.91 0.00
CA SER A 52 10.51 7.10 0.23
C SER A 52 10.91 7.63 1.60
N ASP A 53 11.91 8.50 1.63
CA ASP A 53 12.29 9.35 2.78
C ASP A 53 11.20 10.42 3.09
N VAL A 54 9.95 10.18 2.69
CA VAL A 54 8.82 11.03 3.03
C VAL A 54 8.28 10.50 4.35
N GLN A 55 8.81 11.00 5.45
CA GLN A 55 8.19 10.79 6.75
C GLN A 55 6.80 11.43 6.71
N SER A 56 5.75 10.61 6.60
CA SER A 56 4.39 11.12 6.69
C SER A 56 4.16 11.69 8.10
N ALA A 57 3.63 12.91 8.15
CA ALA A 57 3.33 13.59 9.41
C ALA A 57 2.12 12.97 10.14
N ALA A 58 1.27 12.26 9.41
CA ALA A 58 0.12 11.55 9.95
C ALA A 58 0.38 10.03 9.98
N ALA A 59 -0.22 9.34 10.94
CA ALA A 59 -0.13 7.89 11.10
C ALA A 59 -1.43 7.15 10.69
N ALA A 60 -2.47 7.90 10.33
CA ALA A 60 -3.80 7.39 10.04
C ALA A 60 -4.57 8.38 9.15
N LEU A 61 -5.60 7.87 8.48
CA LEU A 61 -6.68 8.72 7.96
C LEU A 61 -7.59 9.13 9.10
N THR A 62 -8.15 10.33 9.05
CA THR A 62 -9.08 10.83 10.09
C THR A 62 -10.32 11.39 9.44
N LEU A 63 -11.47 10.80 9.72
CA LEU A 63 -12.77 11.30 9.33
C LEU A 63 -13.38 12.09 10.49
N SER A 64 -13.59 13.38 10.27
CA SER A 64 -14.12 14.28 11.29
C SER A 64 -14.98 15.36 10.63
N LYS A 65 -15.56 16.24 11.44
CA LYS A 65 -16.32 17.39 10.92
C LYS A 65 -15.49 18.28 9.98
N ASP A 66 -14.18 18.37 10.20
CA ASP A 66 -13.28 19.18 9.36
C ASP A 66 -12.78 18.42 8.12
N MET A 67 -12.87 17.09 8.11
CA MET A 67 -12.45 16.23 7.00
C MET A 67 -13.41 15.04 6.84
N LEU A 68 -14.45 15.24 6.03
CA LEU A 68 -15.51 14.25 5.82
C LEU A 68 -15.25 13.29 4.65
N SER A 69 -14.15 13.46 3.93
CA SER A 69 -13.80 12.62 2.79
C SER A 69 -12.34 12.23 2.83
N VAL A 70 -12.07 10.95 2.59
CA VAL A 70 -10.72 10.36 2.57
C VAL A 70 -10.58 9.38 1.41
N GLU A 71 -9.34 9.08 1.05
CA GLU A 71 -9.02 8.17 -0.06
C GLU A 71 -7.97 7.13 0.33
N LEU A 72 -8.11 5.94 -0.24
CA LEU A 72 -7.11 4.88 -0.22
C LEU A 72 -6.62 4.65 -1.66
N GLN A 73 -5.32 4.75 -1.86
CA GLN A 73 -4.67 4.47 -3.14
C GLN A 73 -3.76 3.24 -3.01
N CYS A 74 -4.15 2.16 -3.68
CA CYS A 74 -3.32 0.97 -3.86
C CYS A 74 -2.63 1.09 -5.23
N SER A 75 -1.47 1.72 -5.27
CA SER A 75 -0.73 2.02 -6.51
C SER A 75 0.18 0.85 -6.92
N GLY A 76 0.35 0.66 -8.23
CA GLY A 76 1.16 -0.39 -8.82
C GLY A 76 0.33 -1.58 -9.32
N ALA A 77 0.79 -2.22 -10.39
CA ALA A 77 0.11 -3.34 -11.01
C ALA A 77 -0.12 -4.48 -10.00
N LYS A 78 -1.33 -5.04 -10.01
CA LYS A 78 -1.78 -6.10 -9.07
C LYS A 78 -1.83 -5.66 -7.62
N ASN A 79 -1.82 -4.36 -7.30
CA ASN A 79 -2.09 -3.91 -5.94
C ASN A 79 -3.61 -3.79 -5.71
N ILE A 80 -4.15 -4.52 -4.74
CA ILE A 80 -5.59 -4.61 -4.47
C ILE A 80 -5.92 -4.24 -3.02
N ALA A 81 -7.14 -3.74 -2.79
CA ALA A 81 -7.59 -3.37 -1.46
C ALA A 81 -7.89 -4.57 -0.54
N VAL A 82 -7.77 -4.34 0.77
CA VAL A 82 -8.06 -5.27 1.88
C VAL A 82 -8.98 -4.59 2.90
N PRO A 83 -10.16 -5.16 3.22
CA PRO A 83 -10.77 -6.34 2.60
C PRO A 83 -11.05 -6.14 1.11
N LYS A 84 -11.16 -7.25 0.36
CA LYS A 84 -11.46 -7.19 -1.06
C LYS A 84 -12.76 -6.40 -1.31
N ASP A 85 -12.73 -5.54 -2.31
CA ASP A 85 -13.82 -4.68 -2.76
C ASP A 85 -14.33 -3.66 -1.71
N LEU A 86 -13.71 -3.57 -0.53
CA LEU A 86 -14.04 -2.66 0.59
C LEU A 86 -15.54 -2.52 0.90
N THR A 87 -16.33 -3.58 0.67
CA THR A 87 -17.73 -3.65 1.12
C THR A 87 -17.80 -3.63 2.66
N ASN A 88 -16.77 -4.18 3.29
CA ASN A 88 -16.56 -4.19 4.72
C ASN A 88 -15.19 -3.59 5.07
N VAL A 89 -15.02 -3.31 6.35
CA VAL A 89 -13.77 -2.81 6.94
C VAL A 89 -13.32 -3.75 8.06
N CYS A 90 -12.10 -3.54 8.53
CA CYS A 90 -11.54 -4.29 9.63
C CYS A 90 -11.72 -3.55 10.95
N LYS A 91 -12.51 -4.13 11.86
CA LYS A 91 -12.59 -3.67 13.24
C LYS A 91 -11.39 -4.23 14.03
N PRO A 92 -10.62 -3.41 14.74
CA PRO A 92 -9.59 -3.88 15.67
C PRO A 92 -10.18 -4.85 16.68
N LYS A 93 -9.41 -5.89 17.02
CA LYS A 93 -9.83 -6.84 18.07
C LYS A 93 -9.81 -6.15 19.42
N ASP A 94 -10.97 -6.15 20.08
CA ASP A 94 -11.04 -5.85 21.50
C ASP A 94 -10.32 -6.98 22.26
N ALA A 95 -9.44 -6.67 23.21
CA ALA A 95 -8.67 -7.66 23.97
C ALA A 95 -9.56 -8.70 24.72
N ALA A 96 -10.86 -8.45 24.84
CA ALA A 96 -11.83 -9.24 25.60
C ALA A 96 -12.86 -10.01 24.74
N THR A 97 -12.98 -9.74 23.44
CA THR A 97 -14.11 -10.25 22.63
C THR A 97 -13.62 -11.23 21.58
N THR A 98 -13.45 -12.49 21.97
CA THR A 98 -13.28 -13.60 21.00
C THR A 98 -14.64 -13.98 20.41
N THR A 99 -15.20 -13.11 19.57
CA THR A 99 -16.35 -13.50 18.74
C THR A 99 -15.88 -14.47 17.67
N LYS A 100 -16.48 -15.67 17.63
CA LYS A 100 -16.19 -16.74 16.67
C LYS A 100 -16.67 -16.43 15.24
N HIS A 101 -16.63 -15.19 14.79
CA HIS A 101 -16.84 -14.88 13.37
C HIS A 101 -15.49 -14.90 12.65
N ARG A 102 -14.88 -16.09 12.62
CA ARG A 102 -13.67 -16.34 11.83
C ARG A 102 -14.07 -16.43 10.35
N THR A 103 -14.25 -15.31 9.68
CA THR A 103 -14.06 -15.26 8.22
C THR A 103 -12.54 -15.28 8.00
N ALA A 104 -11.99 -16.50 7.96
CA ALA A 104 -10.58 -16.84 8.22
C ALA A 104 -9.52 -16.21 7.29
N GLU A 105 -9.90 -15.36 6.34
CA GLU A 105 -8.99 -14.80 5.34
C GLU A 105 -9.06 -13.28 5.23
N LYS A 106 -10.06 -12.65 5.85
CA LYS A 106 -10.31 -11.22 5.69
C LYS A 106 -9.69 -10.45 6.86
N CYS A 107 -9.21 -9.24 6.61
CA CYS A 107 -8.42 -8.46 7.58
C CYS A 107 -7.09 -9.11 7.98
N LYS A 108 -6.50 -9.87 7.05
CA LYS A 108 -5.15 -10.40 7.15
C LYS A 108 -4.23 -9.53 6.32
N PHE A 109 -3.22 -8.93 6.95
CA PHE A 109 -2.19 -8.16 6.29
C PHE A 109 -0.90 -8.96 6.36
N GLY A 110 -0.34 -9.27 5.20
CA GLY A 110 0.89 -10.03 5.06
C GLY A 110 0.66 -11.52 4.80
N LYS A 111 1.41 -12.11 3.86
CA LYS A 111 1.36 -13.57 3.58
C LYS A 111 1.64 -14.43 4.81
N SER A 112 2.55 -13.99 5.67
CA SER A 112 3.00 -14.71 6.87
C SER A 112 2.12 -14.52 8.09
N ALA A 113 1.13 -13.62 8.05
CA ALA A 113 0.24 -13.40 9.19
C ALA A 113 -0.49 -14.69 9.56
N GLN A 114 -0.22 -15.18 10.77
CA GLN A 114 -0.77 -16.43 11.30
C GLN A 114 -2.25 -16.27 11.71
N SER A 115 -2.74 -15.04 11.80
CA SER A 115 -4.10 -14.74 12.20
C SER A 115 -4.54 -13.37 11.63
N PRO A 116 -5.84 -13.18 11.36
CA PRO A 116 -6.39 -11.86 11.06
C PRO A 116 -6.04 -10.86 12.18
N GLU A 117 -5.74 -9.62 11.82
CA GLU A 117 -5.49 -8.54 12.77
C GLU A 117 -6.78 -7.90 13.31
N GLY A 118 -7.92 -8.22 12.70
CA GLY A 118 -9.22 -7.66 13.01
C GLY A 118 -10.37 -8.59 12.61
N ASP A 119 -11.58 -8.17 12.94
CA ASP A 119 -12.81 -8.81 12.50
C ASP A 119 -13.44 -7.96 11.38
N GLU A 120 -13.92 -8.62 10.31
CA GLU A 120 -14.61 -7.92 9.23
C GLU A 120 -16.01 -7.47 9.68
N ILE A 121 -16.37 -6.21 9.41
CA ILE A 121 -17.69 -5.65 9.70
C ILE A 121 -18.11 -4.66 8.61
N ALA A 122 -19.41 -4.57 8.34
CA ALA A 122 -19.94 -3.54 7.44
C ALA A 122 -19.75 -2.15 8.05
N LEU A 123 -19.22 -1.20 7.27
CA LEU A 123 -18.84 0.12 7.76
C LEU A 123 -20.01 0.89 8.38
N HIS A 124 -21.16 0.91 7.69
CA HIS A 124 -22.37 1.56 8.20
C HIS A 124 -22.81 0.98 9.55
N THR A 125 -22.67 -0.34 9.75
CA THR A 125 -23.01 -1.00 11.02
C THR A 125 -22.03 -0.59 12.11
N LEU A 126 -20.73 -0.52 11.79
CA LEU A 126 -19.69 -0.11 12.73
C LEU A 126 -19.90 1.33 13.22
N LEU A 127 -20.22 2.25 12.31
CA LEU A 127 -20.43 3.66 12.63
C LEU A 127 -21.82 3.98 13.18
N GLY A 128 -22.77 3.04 13.09
CA GLY A 128 -24.18 3.30 13.41
C GLY A 128 -24.85 4.26 12.40
N ALA A 129 -24.38 4.25 11.16
CA ALA A 129 -24.79 5.15 10.08
C ALA A 129 -25.71 4.45 9.07
N GLY A 130 -26.20 5.21 8.08
CA GLY A 130 -27.03 4.66 7.00
C GLY A 130 -26.23 3.80 6.00
N GLU A 131 -26.90 2.85 5.32
CA GLU A 131 -26.28 1.91 4.36
C GLU A 131 -25.54 2.58 3.17
N ARG A 132 -25.80 3.87 2.93
CA ARG A 132 -25.07 4.69 1.95
C ARG A 132 -23.57 4.82 2.28
N VAL A 133 -23.19 4.65 3.55
CA VAL A 133 -21.81 4.77 4.04
C VAL A 133 -21.01 3.52 3.66
N LYS A 134 -20.20 3.66 2.62
CA LYS A 134 -19.31 2.61 2.08
C LYS A 134 -18.17 3.23 1.30
N TRP A 135 -17.10 2.46 1.13
CA TRP A 135 -16.05 2.79 0.18
C TRP A 135 -16.56 2.63 -1.25
N ILE A 136 -16.16 3.55 -2.13
CA ILE A 136 -16.53 3.56 -3.54
C ILE A 136 -15.25 3.52 -4.36
N GLN A 137 -15.11 2.52 -5.22
CA GLN A 137 -13.99 2.45 -6.15
C GLN A 137 -14.12 3.57 -7.18
N LYS A 138 -13.09 4.38 -7.33
CA LYS A 138 -13.03 5.36 -8.41
C LYS A 138 -12.67 4.67 -9.71
N THR A 139 -13.40 4.99 -10.78
CA THR A 139 -13.08 4.48 -12.13
C THR A 139 -11.70 4.98 -12.53
N GLN A 140 -10.79 4.08 -12.88
CA GLN A 140 -9.46 4.48 -13.34
C GLN A 140 -9.56 5.20 -14.69
N ALA A 141 -8.86 6.33 -14.83
CA ALA A 141 -8.68 6.95 -16.14
C ALA A 141 -7.92 5.97 -17.05
N LYS A 142 -8.23 5.94 -18.35
CA LYS A 142 -7.69 4.97 -19.34
C LYS A 142 -6.17 5.09 -19.60
N THR A 143 -5.42 5.79 -18.76
CA THR A 143 -4.01 6.11 -18.98
C THR A 143 -3.21 5.96 -17.68
N GLY A 144 -2.46 4.86 -17.57
CA GLY A 144 -1.19 4.81 -16.84
C GLY A 144 -1.20 4.52 -15.34
N ASP A 145 -2.32 4.69 -14.64
CA ASP A 145 -2.37 4.40 -13.19
C ASP A 145 -2.73 2.94 -12.93
N ASP A 146 -1.74 2.05 -13.00
CA ASP A 146 -1.95 0.67 -12.55
C ASP A 146 -2.29 0.66 -11.05
N GLY A 147 -3.42 0.05 -10.64
CA GLY A 147 -3.80 -0.07 -9.23
C GLY A 147 -5.29 0.03 -8.94
N GLN A 148 -5.64 0.43 -7.71
CA GLN A 148 -7.01 0.72 -7.29
C GLN A 148 -7.07 1.96 -6.41
N THR A 149 -8.06 2.83 -6.65
CA THR A 149 -8.33 3.99 -5.79
C THR A 149 -9.75 3.89 -5.24
N TRP A 150 -9.90 4.13 -3.94
CA TRP A 150 -11.15 4.06 -3.22
C TRP A 150 -11.40 5.35 -2.46
N SER A 151 -12.65 5.81 -2.46
CA SER A 151 -13.09 7.01 -1.74
C SER A 151 -14.09 6.63 -0.66
N LEU A 152 -13.99 7.24 0.51
CA LEU A 152 -15.01 7.19 1.54
C LEU A 152 -15.41 8.63 1.88
N THR A 153 -16.72 8.89 1.82
CA THR A 153 -17.28 10.19 2.17
C THR A 153 -18.40 9.98 3.17
N LEU A 154 -18.33 10.72 4.27
CA LEU A 154 -19.35 10.78 5.30
C LEU A 154 -20.11 12.10 5.20
N SER A 155 -21.35 12.10 5.66
CA SER A 155 -22.04 13.33 6.06
C SER A 155 -21.82 13.58 7.56
N GLU A 156 -22.10 14.78 8.06
CA GLU A 156 -21.95 15.05 9.49
C GLU A 156 -22.82 14.12 10.35
N GLU A 157 -24.00 13.73 9.87
CA GLU A 157 -24.89 12.80 10.58
C GLU A 157 -24.40 11.34 10.58
N ASP A 158 -23.41 11.00 9.74
CA ASP A 158 -22.80 9.67 9.70
C ASP A 158 -21.64 9.53 10.69
N LEU A 159 -21.20 10.64 11.31
CA LEU A 159 -20.14 10.60 12.30
C LEU A 159 -20.64 9.90 13.58
N PRO A 160 -19.90 8.92 14.10
CA PRO A 160 -20.29 8.22 15.30
C PRO A 160 -20.22 9.15 16.52
N LEU A 161 -21.02 8.85 17.55
CA LEU A 161 -21.01 9.61 18.82
C LEU A 161 -19.71 9.45 19.62
N LYS A 162 -18.89 8.45 19.28
CA LYS A 162 -17.61 8.14 19.91
C LYS A 162 -16.60 7.77 18.83
N ASP A 163 -15.32 8.06 19.08
CA ASP A 163 -14.22 7.65 18.22
C ASP A 163 -14.30 6.15 17.93
N THR A 164 -14.40 5.81 16.65
CA THR A 164 -14.67 4.44 16.19
C THR A 164 -13.59 4.02 15.20
N PRO A 165 -12.47 3.46 15.69
CA PRO A 165 -11.35 3.12 14.83
C PRO A 165 -11.67 1.89 13.98
N PHE A 166 -11.22 1.93 12.73
CA PHE A 166 -11.16 0.77 11.85
C PHE A 166 -9.89 0.81 11.02
N PHE A 167 -9.66 -0.21 10.21
CA PHE A 167 -8.58 -0.19 9.24
C PHE A 167 -8.98 -0.89 7.95
N VAL A 168 -8.27 -0.51 6.91
CA VAL A 168 -8.28 -1.11 5.58
C VAL A 168 -6.83 -1.20 5.12
N GLY A 169 -6.59 -1.45 3.84
CA GLY A 169 -5.30 -1.20 3.24
C GLY A 169 -5.16 -1.92 1.92
N CYS A 170 -3.92 -2.27 1.57
CA CYS A 170 -3.57 -2.79 0.26
C CYS A 170 -2.70 -4.04 0.38
N GLN A 171 -2.79 -4.93 -0.59
CA GLN A 171 -1.92 -6.10 -0.71
C GLN A 171 -1.67 -6.45 -2.18
N SER A 172 -0.55 -7.11 -2.45
CA SER A 172 -0.28 -7.64 -3.78
C SER A 172 -1.20 -8.83 -4.13
N GLU A 173 -1.85 -8.78 -5.28
CA GLU A 173 -2.60 -9.88 -5.90
C GLU A 173 -1.61 -10.87 -6.55
N GLY A 174 -1.45 -12.03 -5.92
CA GLY A 174 -0.61 -13.12 -6.40
C GLY A 174 0.69 -13.36 -5.62
N SER A 175 1.45 -14.37 -6.05
CA SER A 175 2.71 -14.76 -5.44
C SER A 175 3.83 -13.80 -5.85
N VAL A 176 3.89 -12.62 -5.24
CA VAL A 176 5.18 -11.98 -5.00
C VAL A 176 6.09 -13.04 -4.37
N ALA A 177 7.31 -13.20 -4.88
CA ALA A 177 8.26 -14.20 -4.44
C ALA A 177 8.25 -14.30 -2.91
N LYS A 178 8.38 -15.52 -2.35
CA LYS A 178 8.36 -15.84 -0.91
C LYS A 178 9.32 -14.99 -0.03
N SER A 179 10.11 -14.13 -0.65
CA SER A 179 11.13 -13.26 -0.07
C SER A 179 10.71 -11.77 0.04
N ALA A 180 9.51 -11.37 -0.40
CA ALA A 180 9.03 -10.01 -0.16
C ALA A 180 8.79 -9.82 1.35
N SER A 181 9.60 -8.96 1.96
CA SER A 181 9.56 -8.70 3.40
C SER A 181 8.26 -8.03 3.86
N ASN A 182 7.58 -7.29 2.97
CA ASN A 182 6.27 -6.68 3.20
C ASN A 182 5.44 -6.74 1.90
N ASP A 183 4.38 -7.53 1.85
CA ASP A 183 3.49 -7.65 0.68
C ASP A 183 2.11 -7.00 0.89
N SER A 184 1.94 -6.31 2.02
CA SER A 184 0.74 -5.58 2.39
C SER A 184 1.06 -4.28 3.11
N CYS A 185 0.11 -3.36 3.07
CA CYS A 185 0.14 -2.06 3.71
C CYS A 185 -1.17 -1.88 4.48
N LYS A 186 -1.08 -1.68 5.80
CA LYS A 186 -2.25 -1.44 6.66
C LYS A 186 -2.46 0.05 6.84
N VAL A 187 -3.71 0.51 6.68
CA VAL A 187 -4.11 1.91 6.78
C VAL A 187 -5.13 2.05 7.92
N PRO A 188 -4.71 2.56 9.08
CA PRO A 188 -5.63 2.93 10.16
C PRO A 188 -6.53 4.10 9.74
N VAL A 189 -7.77 4.07 10.20
CA VAL A 189 -8.76 5.13 10.03
C VAL A 189 -9.40 5.43 11.38
N HIS A 190 -9.48 6.71 11.72
CA HIS A 190 -10.06 7.24 12.96
C HIS A 190 -11.24 8.14 12.69
#